data_AF-A0A851QAK0-F1
#
_entry.id   AF-A0A851QAK0-F1
#
_cell.length_a   1.000
_cell.length_b   1.000
_cell.length_c   1.000
_cell.angle_alpha   90.00
_cell.angle_beta   90.00
_cell.angle_gamma   90.00
#
_symmetry.space_group_name_H-M   'P 1'
#
loop_
_entity.id
_entity.type
_entity.pdbx_description
1 polymer ?
#
loop_
_entity_poly.entity_id
_entity_poly.type
_entity_poly.pdbx_seq_one_letter_code
_entity_poly.pdbx_strand_id
1 'polypeptide(L)'
;LILFIYMLFLTLLLLFLALFPGAFNCCMKISDEIPKRILQRVERFEIQKADGLCHLEAVILYIEGRKFCVSPRIRKVKKWMKKTKHKIPRKNPHVRKQKKNKIIKKEEKKQ
;
A
#
# COMPACT_ATOMS: atom_id res chain seq x y z
N LEU A 1 35.72 -4.06 -16.22
CA LEU A 1 34.60 -5.00 -16.44
C LEU A 1 33.74 -5.17 -15.20
N ILE A 2 34.30 -5.58 -14.05
CA ILE A 2 33.55 -5.82 -12.79
C ILE A 2 32.75 -4.59 -12.33
N LEU A 3 33.36 -3.41 -12.35
CA LEU A 3 32.69 -2.15 -12.00
C LEU A 3 31.52 -1.84 -12.96
N PHE A 4 31.69 -2.13 -14.25
CA PHE A 4 30.65 -1.93 -15.25
C PHE A 4 29.46 -2.87 -15.03
N ILE A 5 29.73 -4.12 -14.67
CA ILE A 5 28.70 -5.11 -14.29
C ILE A 5 27.94 -4.63 -13.04
N TYR A 6 28.64 -4.12 -12.03
CA TYR A 6 28.02 -3.58 -10.82
C TYR A 6 27.12 -2.38 -11.12
N MET A 7 27.60 -1.46 -11.96
CA MET A 7 26.83 -0.28 -12.37
C MET A 7 25.58 -0.67 -13.17
N LEU A 8 25.68 -1.65 -14.08
CA LEU A 8 24.52 -2.20 -14.81
C LEU A 8 23.51 -2.90 -13.88
N PHE A 9 23.98 -3.64 -12.90
CA PHE A 9 23.11 -4.31 -11.93
C PHE A 9 22.38 -3.30 -11.03
N LEU A 10 23.10 -2.28 -10.54
CA LEU A 10 22.54 -1.20 -9.72
C LEU A 10 21.48 -0.40 -10.48
N THR A 11 21.74 -0.05 -11.75
CA THR A 11 20.77 0.68 -12.57
C THR A 11 19.54 -0.17 -12.87
N LEU A 12 19.71 -1.46 -13.16
CA LEU A 12 18.60 -2.39 -13.38
C LEU A 12 17.74 -2.56 -12.12
N LEU A 13 18.36 -2.68 -10.94
CA LEU A 13 17.66 -2.79 -9.67
C LEU A 13 16.88 -1.52 -9.35
N LEU A 14 17.49 -0.35 -9.55
CA LEU A 14 16.83 0.95 -9.38
C LEU A 14 15.65 1.13 -10.34
N LEU A 15 15.80 0.72 -11.59
CA LEU A 15 14.74 0.77 -12.60
C LEU A 15 13.57 -0.14 -12.21
N PHE A 16 13.85 -1.34 -11.72
CA PHE A 16 12.83 -2.27 -11.24
C PHE A 16 12.03 -1.70 -10.05
N LEU A 17 12.73 -1.11 -9.07
CA LEU A 17 12.12 -0.41 -7.92
C LEU A 17 11.25 0.79 -8.36
N ALA A 18 11.68 1.52 -9.39
CA ALA A 18 10.97 2.68 -9.91
C ALA A 18 9.72 2.31 -10.74
N LEU A 19 9.76 1.20 -11.49
CA LEU A 19 8.66 0.70 -12.32
C LEU A 19 7.56 0.04 -11.49
N PHE A 20 7.92 -0.64 -10.39
CA PHE A 20 6.97 -1.34 -9.52
C PHE A 20 6.94 -0.80 -8.08
N PRO A 21 6.58 0.49 -7.90
CA PRO A 21 6.45 1.09 -6.59
C PRO A 21 5.16 0.57 -5.93
N GLY A 22 5.20 -0.65 -5.39
CA GLY A 22 4.03 -1.33 -4.83
C GLY A 22 4.08 -2.85 -4.90
N ALA A 23 4.89 -3.46 -5.77
CA ALA A 23 4.98 -4.93 -5.86
C ALA A 23 5.46 -5.57 -4.54
N PHE A 24 6.34 -4.88 -3.81
CA PHE A 24 6.78 -5.31 -2.47
C PHE A 24 5.77 -5.06 -1.34
N ASN A 25 4.68 -4.32 -1.61
CA ASN A 25 3.61 -4.08 -0.64
C ASN A 25 2.40 -4.98 -0.85
N CYS A 26 2.45 -5.92 -1.80
CA CYS A 26 1.36 -6.87 -2.01
C CYS A 26 1.26 -7.85 -0.83
N CYS A 27 0.05 -8.05 -0.32
CA CYS A 27 -0.23 -9.18 0.56
C CYS A 27 -0.10 -10.50 -0.20
N MET A 28 0.80 -11.38 0.23
CA MET A 28 0.89 -12.76 -0.27
C MET A 28 0.07 -13.75 0.56
N LYS A 29 -0.18 -13.42 1.83
CA LYS A 29 -0.99 -14.22 2.76
C LYS A 29 -2.03 -13.33 3.42
N ILE A 30 -3.23 -13.86 3.59
CA ILE A 30 -4.35 -13.20 4.25
C ILE A 30 -4.73 -14.00 5.48
N SER A 31 -5.10 -13.30 6.55
CA SER A 31 -5.77 -13.92 7.70
C SER A 31 -7.27 -13.99 7.41
N ASP A 32 -7.84 -15.19 7.46
CA ASP A 32 -9.28 -15.43 7.28
C ASP A 32 -10.09 -15.18 8.56
N GLU A 33 -9.41 -15.07 9.70
CA GLU A 33 -10.01 -14.68 10.95
C GLU A 33 -9.26 -13.51 11.60
N ILE A 34 -10.04 -12.55 12.10
CA ILE A 34 -9.53 -11.45 12.91
C ILE A 34 -10.46 -11.19 14.11
N PRO A 35 -9.91 -11.13 15.33
CA PRO A 35 -10.64 -10.71 16.52
C PRO A 35 -11.13 -9.27 16.42
N LYS A 36 -12.33 -9.02 16.93
CA LYS A 36 -12.92 -7.67 16.97
C LYS A 36 -12.07 -6.67 17.79
N ARG A 37 -11.37 -7.15 18.82
CA ARG A 37 -10.45 -6.35 19.65
C ARG A 37 -9.30 -5.77 18.82
N ILE A 38 -8.78 -6.54 17.87
CA ILE A 38 -7.70 -6.10 16.97
C ILE A 38 -8.20 -4.99 16.04
N LEU A 39 -9.41 -5.14 15.49
CA LEU A 39 -10.03 -4.11 14.63
C LEU A 39 -10.25 -2.76 15.33
N GLN A 40 -10.39 -2.74 16.65
CA GLN A 40 -10.55 -1.50 17.42
C GLN A 40 -9.24 -0.71 17.56
N ARG A 41 -8.08 -1.37 17.44
CA ARG A 41 -6.75 -0.76 17.55
C ARG A 41 -6.17 -0.29 16.22
N VAL A 42 -6.92 -0.45 15.13
CA VAL A 42 -6.44 -0.08 13.80
C VAL A 42 -6.33 1.43 13.67
N GLU A 43 -5.12 1.91 13.44
CA GLU A 43 -4.81 3.34 13.26
C GLU A 43 -5.16 3.81 11.85
N ARG A 44 -4.84 2.99 10.84
CA ARG A 44 -5.08 3.26 9.43
C ARG A 44 -5.36 1.96 8.68
N PHE A 45 -6.11 2.05 7.58
CA PHE A 45 -6.36 0.93 6.70
C PHE A 45 -6.27 1.32 5.23
N GLU A 46 -5.85 0.39 4.40
CA GLU A 46 -5.75 0.51 2.95
C GLU A 46 -6.44 -0.69 2.30
N ILE A 47 -7.08 -0.45 1.15
CA ILE A 47 -7.73 -1.51 0.37
C ILE A 47 -6.83 -1.79 -0.82
N GLN A 48 -6.34 -3.01 -0.89
CA GLN A 48 -5.59 -3.54 -2.01
C GLN A 48 -6.57 -4.23 -2.95
N LYS A 49 -6.78 -3.61 -4.11
CA LYS A 49 -7.55 -4.22 -5.20
C LYS A 49 -6.67 -5.19 -5.96
N ALA A 50 -7.30 -6.18 -6.59
CA ALA A 50 -6.64 -7.11 -7.49
C ALA A 50 -6.38 -6.43 -8.86
N ASP A 51 -5.63 -5.33 -8.88
CA ASP A 51 -5.36 -4.54 -10.09
C ASP A 51 -4.00 -4.96 -10.67
N GLY A 52 -3.91 -6.12 -11.34
CA GLY A 52 -2.79 -6.60 -12.19
C GLY A 52 -1.38 -6.77 -11.57
N LEU A 53 -0.96 -5.87 -10.69
CA LEU A 53 0.29 -5.87 -9.92
C LEU A 53 0.21 -6.77 -8.68
N CYS A 54 -0.98 -6.89 -8.10
CA CYS A 54 -1.26 -7.86 -7.06
C CYS A 54 -2.53 -8.62 -7.45
N HIS A 55 -2.46 -9.95 -7.54
CA HIS A 55 -3.63 -10.77 -7.88
C HIS A 55 -4.57 -11.05 -6.70
N LEU A 56 -4.15 -10.70 -5.48
CA LEU A 56 -4.91 -10.95 -4.26
C LEU A 56 -5.61 -9.67 -3.77
N GLU A 57 -6.93 -9.74 -3.63
CA GLU A 57 -7.70 -8.69 -2.97
C GLU A 57 -7.53 -8.80 -1.45
N ALA A 58 -7.05 -7.73 -0.81
CA ALA A 58 -6.77 -7.72 0.61
C ALA A 58 -7.07 -6.36 1.25
N VAL A 59 -7.44 -6.39 2.53
CA VAL A 59 -7.49 -5.19 3.38
C VAL A 59 -6.22 -5.17 4.22
N ILE A 60 -5.42 -4.13 4.06
CA ILE A 60 -4.21 -3.91 4.85
C ILE A 60 -4.58 -3.06 6.05
N LEU A 61 -4.46 -3.64 7.24
CA LEU A 61 -4.63 -2.94 8.51
C LEU A 61 -3.26 -2.57 9.06
N TYR A 62 -3.15 -1.38 9.63
CA TYR A 62 -1.94 -0.94 10.32
C TYR A 62 -2.25 -0.75 11.80
N ILE A 63 -1.47 -1.44 12.63
CA ILE A 63 -1.64 -1.51 14.08
C ILE A 63 -0.24 -1.41 14.69
N GLU A 64 0.02 -0.41 15.53
CA GLU A 64 1.29 -0.25 16.25
C GLU A 64 2.51 -0.32 15.29
N GLY A 65 2.38 0.31 14.11
CA GLY A 65 3.41 0.30 13.07
C GLY A 65 3.54 -0.98 12.23
N ARG A 66 2.82 -2.07 12.57
CA ARG A 66 2.84 -3.34 11.83
C ARG A 66 1.72 -3.42 10.80
N LYS A 67 1.96 -4.12 9.69
CA LYS A 67 1.00 -4.39 8.61
C LYS A 67 0.34 -5.76 8.81
N PHE A 68 -0.98 -5.81 8.73
CA PHE A 68 -1.78 -7.04 8.78
C PHE A 68 -2.67 -7.15 7.55
N CYS A 69 -2.53 -8.26 6.82
CA CYS A 69 -3.29 -8.55 5.61
C CYS A 69 -4.52 -9.39 5.93
N VAL A 70 -5.69 -8.95 5.49
CA VAL A 70 -6.97 -9.52 5.92
C VAL A 70 -7.89 -9.73 4.72
N SER A 71 -8.62 -10.84 4.72
CA SER A 71 -9.58 -11.12 3.66
C SER A 71 -10.74 -10.11 3.67
N PRO A 72 -11.05 -9.45 2.53
CA PRO A 72 -12.19 -8.54 2.40
C PRO A 72 -13.54 -9.24 2.52
N ARG A 73 -13.56 -10.58 2.38
CA ARG A 73 -14.77 -11.41 2.42
C ARG A 73 -15.32 -11.60 3.85
N ILE A 74 -14.52 -11.34 4.88
CA ILE A 74 -14.91 -11.52 6.27
C ILE A 74 -16.01 -10.51 6.64
N ARG A 75 -17.20 -11.02 7.03
CA ARG A 75 -18.36 -10.18 7.42
C ARG A 75 -18.03 -9.17 8.52
N LYS A 76 -17.23 -9.55 9.52
CA LYS A 76 -16.79 -8.67 10.62
C LYS A 76 -15.97 -7.49 10.10
N VAL A 77 -15.01 -7.74 9.21
CA VAL A 77 -14.17 -6.72 8.58
C VAL A 77 -15.01 -5.79 7.71
N LYS A 78 -15.90 -6.33 6.87
CA LYS A 78 -16.81 -5.53 6.04
C LYS A 78 -17.70 -4.60 6.87
N LYS A 79 -18.26 -5.10 7.98
CA LYS A 79 -19.05 -4.29 8.93
C LYS A 79 -18.19 -3.20 9.60
N TRP A 80 -16.99 -3.55 10.05
CA TRP A 80 -16.05 -2.61 10.64
C TRP A 80 -15.68 -1.50 9.64
N MET A 81 -15.26 -1.85 8.43
CA MET A 81 -14.90 -0.87 7.39
C MET A 81 -16.02 0.13 7.11
N LYS A 82 -17.28 -0.32 7.08
CA LYS A 82 -18.44 0.58 6.90
C LYS A 82 -18.58 1.57 8.05
N LYS A 83 -18.43 1.12 9.30
CA LYS A 83 -18.49 1.98 10.49
C LYS A 83 -17.31 2.96 10.56
N THR A 84 -16.12 2.50 10.19
CA THR A 84 -14.88 3.27 10.33
C THR A 84 -14.62 4.21 9.14
N LYS A 85 -15.34 4.04 8.02
CA LYS A 85 -15.25 4.89 6.81
C LYS A 85 -15.45 6.38 7.08
N HIS A 86 -16.20 6.72 8.12
CA HIS A 86 -16.46 8.10 8.54
C HIS A 86 -15.43 8.64 9.55
N LYS A 87 -14.66 7.76 10.19
CA LYS A 87 -13.71 8.13 11.26
C LYS A 87 -12.26 8.19 10.79
N ILE A 88 -11.86 7.31 9.87
CA ILE A 88 -10.49 7.24 9.38
C ILE A 88 -10.46 7.80 7.95
N PRO A 89 -9.75 8.91 7.70
CA PRO A 89 -9.58 9.40 6.34
C PRO A 89 -8.86 8.33 5.52
N ARG A 90 -9.47 7.93 4.39
CA ARG A 90 -8.83 7.05 3.42
C ARG A 90 -7.58 7.74 2.87
N LYS A 91 -6.41 7.42 3.42
CA LYS A 91 -5.14 7.75 2.76
C LYS A 91 -4.99 6.78 1.60
N ASN A 92 -5.56 7.13 0.44
CA ASN A 92 -5.20 6.45 -0.80
C ASN A 92 -3.73 6.76 -1.10
N PRO A 93 -2.83 5.76 -1.14
CA PRO A 93 -1.42 5.97 -1.49
C PRO A 93 -1.29 6.66 -2.86
N HIS A 94 -2.21 6.33 -3.77
CA HIS A 94 -2.31 6.91 -5.12
C HIS A 94 -2.55 8.42 -5.13
N VAL A 95 -3.28 8.96 -4.14
CA VAL A 95 -3.59 10.40 -4.03
C VAL A 95 -2.39 11.17 -3.47
N ARG A 96 -1.60 10.58 -2.56
CA ARG A 96 -0.37 11.21 -2.05
C ARG A 96 0.70 11.33 -3.13
N LYS A 97 0.82 10.32 -4.00
CA LYS A 97 1.77 10.32 -5.12
C LYS A 97 1.42 11.37 -6.17
N GLN A 98 0.15 11.50 -6.53
CA GLN A 98 -0.32 12.59 -7.41
C GLN A 98 -0.08 13.96 -6.79
N LYS A 99 -0.37 14.16 -5.49
CA LYS A 99 -0.14 15.45 -4.83
C LYS A 99 1.34 15.83 -4.77
N LYS A 100 2.23 14.86 -4.49
CA LYS A 100 3.69 15.08 -4.49
C LYS A 100 4.21 15.41 -5.90
N ASN A 101 3.79 14.67 -6.92
CA ASN A 101 4.17 14.93 -8.32
C ASN A 101 3.61 16.27 -8.82
N LYS A 102 2.44 16.71 -8.33
CA LYS A 102 1.85 18.01 -8.67
C LYS A 102 2.54 19.19 -7.98
N ILE A 103 3.13 18.97 -6.80
CA ILE A 103 3.94 19.96 -6.09
C ILE A 103 5.30 20.12 -6.78
N ILE A 104 5.98 19.00 -7.08
CA ILE A 104 7.27 19.00 -7.81
C ILE A 104 7.12 19.67 -9.19
N LYS A 105 6.08 19.32 -9.98
CA LYS A 105 5.79 20.00 -11.26
C LYS A 105 5.45 21.49 -11.15
N LYS A 106 5.02 21.98 -9.97
CA LYS A 106 4.68 23.38 -9.75
C LYS A 106 5.91 24.19 -9.32
N GLU A 107 6.88 23.56 -8.70
CA GLU A 107 8.19 24.14 -8.38
C GLU A 107 9.06 24.25 -9.65
N GLU A 108 9.03 23.24 -10.54
CA GLU A 108 9.72 23.24 -11.84
C GLU A 108 9.21 24.30 -12.85
N LYS A 109 8.02 24.88 -12.65
CA LYS A 109 7.45 25.93 -13.51
C LYS A 109 7.68 27.36 -13.00
N LYS A 110 8.31 27.49 -11.82
CA LYS A 110 8.62 28.79 -11.19
C LYS A 110 10.12 29.15 -11.26
N GLN A 111 10.96 28.20 -11.69
CA GLN A 111 12.31 28.45 -12.21
C GLN A 111 12.22 28.62 -13.72
#